data_AF-A0A7X8RCZ0-F1
#
_entry.id   AF-A0A7X8RCZ0-F1
#
_cell.length_a   1.000
_cell.length_b   1.000
_cell.length_c   1.000
_cell.angle_alpha   90.00
_cell.angle_beta   90.00
_cell.angle_gamma   90.00
#
_symmetry.space_group_name_H-M   'P 1'
#
loop_
_entity.id
_entity.type
_entity.pdbx_description
1 polymer ?
#
loop_
_entity_poly.entity_id
_entity_poly.type
_entity_poly.pdbx_seq_one_letter_code
_entity_poly.pdbx_strand_id
1 'polypeptide(L)' 'MIELITRCPICRGLQVGRVGSDQYYCWNCFMEFNYNRGKVNLYEVAEDGTLIATERSSGLL' A
#
# COMPACT_ATOMS: atom_id res chain seq x y z
N MET A 1 15.36 -11.03 7.66
CA MET A 1 15.79 -10.19 6.52
C MET A 1 14.63 -10.16 5.53
N ILE A 2 13.56 -9.37 5.71
CA ILE A 2 13.46 -7.90 5.81
C ILE A 2 14.12 -7.22 4.61
N GLU A 3 13.50 -7.28 3.42
CA GLU A 3 13.77 -6.36 2.29
C GLU A 3 12.61 -6.31 1.25
N LEU A 4 11.41 -6.83 1.54
CA LEU A 4 10.33 -6.87 0.54
C LEU A 4 9.48 -5.58 0.46
N ILE A 5 9.64 -4.62 1.38
CA ILE A 5 8.69 -3.51 1.52
C ILE A 5 9.28 -2.16 1.08
N THR A 6 9.75 -2.09 -0.16
CA THR A 6 10.09 -0.80 -0.81
C THR A 6 9.33 -0.57 -2.11
N ARG A 7 8.50 -1.52 -2.55
CA ARG A 7 7.74 -1.39 -3.79
C ARG A 7 6.25 -1.35 -3.51
N CYS A 8 5.58 -0.42 -4.18
CA CYS A 8 4.13 -0.36 -4.15
C CYS A 8 3.55 -1.65 -4.76
N PRO A 9 2.60 -2.34 -4.10
CA PRO A 9 1.98 -3.55 -4.65
C PRO A 9 1.12 -3.27 -5.90
N ILE A 10 0.76 -2.01 -6.15
CA ILE A 10 -0.03 -1.59 -7.31
C ILE A 10 0.87 -1.25 -8.52
N CYS A 11 1.78 -0.29 -8.38
CA CYS A 11 2.61 0.17 -9.50
C CYS A 11 4.03 -0.40 -9.54
N ARG A 12 4.45 -1.18 -8.53
CA ARG A 12 5.82 -1.70 -8.33
C ARG A 12 6.91 -0.61 -8.23
N GLY A 13 6.50 0.65 -8.16
CA GLY A 13 7.37 1.82 -8.02
C GLY A 13 7.96 1.96 -6.62
N LEU A 14 9.05 2.73 -6.53
CA LEU A 14 9.84 2.93 -5.30
C LEU A 14 9.47 4.21 -4.54
N GLN A 15 8.51 4.99 -5.06
CA GLN A 15 8.00 6.19 -4.40
C GLN A 15 7.01 5.78 -3.28
N VAL A 16 7.54 5.04 -2.31
CA VAL A 16 6.82 4.51 -1.16
C VAL A 16 7.45 5.06 0.12
N GLY A 17 6.63 5.62 1.01
CA GLY A 17 7.03 6.09 2.33
C GLY A 17 6.33 5.30 3.43
N ARG A 18 6.95 5.21 4.61
CA ARG A 18 6.32 4.64 5.81
C ARG A 18 5.55 5.73 6.54
N VAL A 19 4.26 5.49 6.80
CA VAL A 19 3.36 6.44 7.49
C VAL A 19 2.90 5.93 8.87
N GLY A 20 3.22 4.68 9.22
CA GLY A 20 2.94 4.08 10.53
C GLY A 20 3.75 2.82 10.80
N SER A 21 3.46 2.11 11.91
CA SER A 21 4.27 0.98 12.35
C SER A 21 4.37 -0.16 11.34
N ASP A 22 3.37 -0.38 10.49
CA ASP A 22 3.43 -1.32 9.37
C ASP A 22 2.65 -0.79 8.15
N GLN A 23 2.48 0.53 8.09
CA GLN A 23 1.67 1.21 7.07
C GLN A 23 2.56 2.01 6.14
N TYR A 24 2.28 1.87 4.85
CA TYR A 24 3.06 2.45 3.77
C TYR A 24 2.14 3.18 2.81
N TYR A 25 2.63 4.29 2.27
CA TYR A 25 1.91 5.11 1.30
C TYR A 25 2.70 5.22 0.01
N CYS A 26 2.04 5.11 -1.14
CA CYS A 26 2.66 5.33 -2.44
C CYS A 26 2.26 6.68 -3.04
N TRP A 27 3.25 7.53 -3.30
CA TRP A 27 3.05 8.88 -3.86
C TRP A 27 2.45 8.88 -5.28
N ASN A 28 2.71 7.84 -6.07
CA ASN A 28 2.20 7.74 -7.44
C ASN A 28 0.77 7.19 -7.51
N CYS A 29 0.39 6.34 -6.56
CA CYS A 29 -0.91 5.67 -6.58
C CYS A 29 -1.93 6.34 -5.67
N PHE A 30 -1.50 7.22 -4.77
CA PHE A 30 -2.34 7.78 -3.71
C PHE A 30 -3.02 6.68 -2.86
N MET A 31 -2.29 5.58 -2.62
CA MET A 31 -2.77 4.40 -1.89
C MET A 31 -1.93 4.17 -0.64
N GLU A 32 -2.60 3.88 0.46
CA GLU A 32 -1.99 3.25 1.64
C GLU A 32 -2.11 1.73 1.58
N PHE A 33 -1.15 1.03 2.17
CA PHE A 33 -1.13 -0.41 2.24
C PHE A 33 -0.31 -0.94 3.43
N ASN A 34 -0.68 -2.13 3.89
CA ASN A 34 0.13 -2.92 4.80
C ASN A 34 0.15 -4.40 4.45
N TYR A 35 1.17 -5.08 4.94
CA TYR A 35 1.29 -6.53 4.87
C TYR A 35 0.89 -7.13 6.22
N ASN A 36 -0.21 -7.88 6.25
CA ASN A 36 -0.67 -8.60 7.43
C ASN A 36 -0.76 -10.09 7.12
N ARG A 37 0.07 -10.91 7.76
CA ARG A 37 0.03 -12.38 7.67
C ARG A 37 -0.01 -12.92 6.23
N GLY A 38 0.79 -12.33 5.34
CA GLY A 38 0.87 -12.73 3.93
C GLY A 38 -0.23 -12.17 3.03
N LYS A 39 -1.13 -11.33 3.56
CA LYS A 39 -2.10 -10.56 2.79
C LYS A 39 -1.67 -9.11 2.69
N VAL A 40 -2.01 -8.48 1.56
CA VAL A 40 -1.89 -7.04 1.37
C VAL A 40 -3.26 -6.44 1.59
N ASN A 41 -3.38 -5.51 2.53
CA ASN A 41 -4.57 -4.66 2.60
C ASN A 41 -4.25 -3.36 1.89
N LEU A 42 -5.22 -2.86 1.12
CA LEU A 42 -5.09 -1.65 0.32
C LEU A 42 -6.17 -0.67 0.71
N TYR A 43 -5.79 0.60 0.80
CA TYR A 43 -6.66 1.69 1.14
C TYR A 43 -6.43 2.83 0.15
N GLU A 44 -7.50 3.25 -0.51
CA GLU A 44 -7.48 4.51 -1.26
C GLU A 44 -7.53 5.65 -0.27
N VAL A 45 -6.65 6.64 -0.45
CA VAL A 45 -6.67 7.86 0.36
C VAL A 45 -7.55 8.87 -0.35
N ALA A 46 -8.72 9.13 0.21
CA ALA A 46 -9.62 10.16 -0.30
C ALA A 46 -9.01 11.55 -0.13
N GLU A 47 -9.58 12.56 -0.79
CA GLU A 47 -9.07 13.94 -0.76
C GLU A 47 -9.03 14.54 0.66
N ASP A 48 -9.97 14.12 1.51
CA ASP A 48 -10.05 14.52 2.92
C ASP A 48 -9.11 13.71 3.83
N GLY A 49 -8.35 12.77 3.28
CA GLY A 49 -7.45 11.86 4.00
C GLY A 49 -8.11 10.61 4.57
N THR A 50 -9.41 10.40 4.34
CA THR A 50 -10.10 9.19 4.78
C THR A 50 -9.59 7.96 4.02
N LEU A 51 -9.43 6.84 4.73
CA LEU A 51 -9.01 5.57 4.14
C LEU A 51 -10.20 4.73 3.70
N ILE A 52 -10.30 4.47 2.39
CA ILE A 52 -11.34 3.64 1.80
C ILE A 52 -10.73 2.27 1.46
N ALA A 53 -11.13 1.23 2.20
CA ALA A 53 -10.65 -0.12 1.95
C ALA A 53 -11.09 -0.60 0.55
N THR A 54 -10.16 -1.21 -0.19
CA THR A 54 -10.44 -1.77 -1.51
C THR A 54 -10.15 -3.26 -1.55
N GLU A 55 -11.08 -4.03 -2.11
CA GLU A 55 -10.94 -5.48 -2.36
C GLU A 55 -10.10 -5.77 -3.62
N ARG A 56 -9.21 -4.86 -4.04
CA ARG A 56 -8.20 -5.16 -5.07
C ARG A 56 -7.20 -6.15 -4.48
N SER A 57 -7.56 -7.42 -4.50
CA SER A 57 -6.61 -8.50 -4.27
C SER A 57 -5.47 -8.32 -5.28
N SER A 58 -4.22 -8.32 -4.81
CA SER A 58 -3.03 -8.18 -5.67
C SER A 58 -2.79 -9.41 -6.58
N GLY A 59 -3.86 -10.11 -6.95
CA GLY A 59 -3.87 -11.22 -7.90
C GLY A 59 -4.72 -10.85 -9.11
N LEU A 60 -4.19 -9.97 -9.98
CA LEU A 60 -4.44 -9.93 -11.42
C LEU A 60 -3.53 -8.86 -12.04
N LEU A 61 -2.30 -9.30 -12.33
CA LEU A 61 -1.56 -9.24 -13.61
C LEU A 61 -0.07 -9.57 -13.37
#